data_AF-A0A0T0PUY5-F1
#
_entry.id   AF-A0A0T0PUY5-F1
#
_cell.length_a   1.000
_cell.length_b   1.000
_cell.length_c   1.000
_cell.angle_alpha   90.00
_cell.angle_beta   90.00
_cell.angle_gamma   90.00
#
_symmetry.space_group_name_H-M   'P 1'
#
loop_
_entity.id
_entity.type
_entity.pdbx_description
1 polymer ?
#
loop_
_entity_poly.entity_id
_entity_poly.type
_entity_poly.pdbx_seq_one_letter_code
_entity_poly.pdbx_strand_id
1 'polypeptide(L)'
;MHRTEAALDAFMPLAATSDHSLVEGMASEIIDGMGLDLEPGTPAYRQFLADLNAARLAALKTGHARARGDLEACTESPLVARVRQRERDKAKPGETLLELFDRYADVRKAEEGKRDDTLAQDRKVIEQFAEFVGVDRAVASIKPEHVRDYRDTMRQLPPKWRDRADMRGLTMREAAEKARAADMPRIALTTINKHLSTVSPLFAWLIEERWDLTNPCTGLFFKRVKGKNPRPPFGTERLNQVLASPLFTGFEADGKEHRPGTVMATDWRRWIPMLCLFTGMRVGEAAQLRADDISRHKSGAWMIDIMHAPDRGQTTKAGQSRAAVAHAKLVEMGFIDFVKARRAHGADSRLFPELLANERDQLGAMPSVFWRDYLTRIGVKSGADGLGAHSFRHELADRLRAEVGLVDDQIAVALGHDQKSTTGGYGAVRQGTVQFLAPVMRRVRFDGVVFPAVG
;
A
#
# COMPACT_ATOMS: atom_id res chain seq x y z
N MET A 1 -11.63 59.17 -27.08
CA MET A 1 -11.33 59.42 -25.66
C MET A 1 -12.62 59.48 -24.82
N HIS A 2 -13.54 60.40 -25.10
CA HIS A 2 -14.73 60.64 -24.26
C HIS A 2 -15.70 59.45 -24.05
N ARG A 3 -15.86 58.52 -25.02
CA ARG A 3 -16.79 57.38 -24.86
C ARG A 3 -16.28 56.31 -23.88
N THR A 4 -14.98 56.04 -23.86
CA THR A 4 -14.38 55.00 -22.99
C THR A 4 -14.26 55.49 -21.54
N GLU A 5 -13.94 56.77 -21.36
CA GLU A 5 -13.87 57.43 -20.05
C GLU A 5 -15.26 57.53 -19.41
N ALA A 6 -16.28 57.98 -20.16
CA ALA A 6 -17.66 58.00 -19.67
C ALA A 6 -18.22 56.61 -19.34
N ALA A 7 -17.88 55.59 -20.14
CA ALA A 7 -18.28 54.20 -19.85
C ALA A 7 -17.57 53.64 -18.61
N LEU A 8 -16.30 54.00 -18.39
CA LEU A 8 -15.53 53.60 -17.20
C LEU A 8 -16.08 54.28 -15.94
N ASP A 9 -16.41 55.57 -16.01
CA ASP A 9 -16.99 56.35 -14.91
C ASP A 9 -18.38 55.84 -14.50
N ALA A 10 -19.17 55.33 -15.46
CA ALA A 10 -20.44 54.67 -15.18
C ALA A 10 -20.26 53.27 -14.55
N PHE A 11 -19.25 52.50 -14.96
CA PHE A 11 -19.02 51.13 -14.47
C PHE A 11 -18.36 51.06 -13.08
N MET A 12 -17.49 52.01 -12.73
CA MET A 12 -16.70 51.99 -11.49
C MET A 12 -17.55 52.01 -10.19
N PRO A 13 -18.60 52.84 -10.05
CA PRO A 13 -19.46 52.87 -8.85
C PRO A 13 -20.32 51.59 -8.70
N LEU A 14 -20.77 51.03 -9.82
CA LEU A 14 -21.62 49.84 -9.86
C LEU A 14 -20.81 48.57 -9.54
N ALA A 15 -19.56 48.50 -10.03
CA ALA A 15 -18.63 47.44 -9.66
C ALA A 15 -18.29 47.44 -8.15
N ALA A 16 -18.29 48.61 -7.49
CA ALA A 16 -18.05 48.74 -6.06
C ALA A 16 -19.26 48.35 -5.18
N THR A 17 -20.46 48.29 -5.75
CA THR A 17 -21.72 48.01 -5.04
C THR A 17 -22.33 46.65 -5.37
N SER A 18 -21.63 45.82 -6.17
CA SER A 18 -22.13 44.54 -6.69
C SER A 18 -23.42 44.68 -7.51
N ASP A 19 -23.63 45.83 -8.13
CA ASP A 19 -24.70 46.06 -9.09
C ASP A 19 -24.26 45.58 -10.49
N HIS A 20 -25.06 44.70 -11.08
CA HIS A 20 -24.79 44.04 -12.36
C HIS A 20 -25.72 44.50 -13.50
N SER A 21 -26.59 45.49 -13.25
CA SER A 21 -27.59 45.98 -14.20
C SER A 21 -27.03 46.35 -15.58
N LEU A 22 -25.80 46.88 -15.65
CA LEU A 22 -25.16 47.25 -16.92
C LEU A 22 -24.65 46.06 -17.76
N VAL A 23 -24.58 44.86 -17.19
CA VAL A 23 -24.15 43.65 -17.90
C VAL A 23 -25.27 42.62 -18.09
N GLU A 24 -26.46 42.83 -17.51
CA GLU A 24 -27.60 41.90 -17.64
C GLU A 24 -28.05 41.69 -19.09
N GLY A 25 -28.16 42.76 -19.88
CA GLY A 25 -28.49 42.65 -21.31
C GLY A 25 -27.42 41.87 -22.08
N MET A 26 -26.15 42.16 -21.81
CA MET A 26 -25.02 41.47 -22.42
C MET A 26 -24.91 40.00 -21.97
N ALA A 27 -25.31 39.71 -20.73
CA ALA A 27 -25.38 38.36 -20.20
C ALA A 27 -26.48 37.54 -20.90
N SER A 28 -27.67 38.12 -21.11
CA SER A 28 -28.74 37.46 -21.85
C SER A 28 -28.31 37.10 -23.28
N GLU A 29 -27.69 38.04 -23.99
CA GLU A 29 -27.19 37.81 -25.35
C GLU A 29 -26.14 36.68 -25.41
N ILE A 30 -25.24 36.60 -24.43
CA ILE A 30 -24.21 35.55 -24.37
C ILE A 30 -24.84 34.20 -24.01
N ILE A 31 -25.76 34.17 -23.04
CA ILE A 31 -26.46 32.95 -22.63
C ILE A 31 -27.23 32.35 -23.80
N ASP A 32 -28.01 33.17 -24.50
CA ASP A 32 -28.79 32.76 -25.67
C ASP A 32 -27.89 32.37 -26.85
N GLY A 33 -26.87 33.17 -27.14
CA GLY A 33 -25.97 32.95 -28.27
C GLY A 33 -25.07 31.72 -28.14
N MET A 34 -24.73 31.32 -26.90
CA MET A 34 -23.93 30.11 -26.61
C MET A 34 -24.78 28.91 -26.20
N GLY A 35 -26.11 29.07 -26.07
CA GLY A 35 -27.01 28.01 -25.62
C GLY A 35 -26.71 27.53 -24.19
N LEU A 36 -26.35 28.45 -23.29
CA LEU A 36 -26.02 28.12 -21.90
C LEU A 36 -27.29 27.90 -21.08
N ASP A 37 -27.35 26.80 -20.33
CA ASP A 37 -28.43 26.52 -19.38
C ASP A 37 -28.18 27.27 -18.06
N LEU A 38 -28.47 28.58 -18.05
CA LEU A 38 -28.27 29.47 -16.90
C LEU A 38 -29.56 30.23 -16.57
N GLU A 39 -30.36 29.67 -15.66
CA GLU A 39 -31.60 30.30 -15.21
C GLU A 39 -31.34 31.60 -14.40
N PRO A 40 -32.06 32.71 -14.70
CA PRO A 40 -31.97 33.95 -13.94
C PRO A 40 -32.21 33.77 -12.43
N GLY A 41 -31.41 34.48 -11.61
CA GLY A 41 -31.54 34.45 -10.15
C GLY A 41 -30.85 33.27 -9.44
N THR A 42 -30.40 32.25 -10.17
CA THR A 42 -29.62 31.15 -9.59
C THR A 42 -28.24 31.62 -9.10
N PRO A 43 -27.59 30.87 -8.17
CA PRO A 43 -26.20 31.16 -7.79
C PRO A 43 -25.23 31.16 -8.97
N ALA A 44 -25.44 30.25 -9.95
CA ALA A 44 -24.63 30.18 -11.16
C ALA A 44 -24.81 31.42 -12.04
N TYR A 45 -26.03 31.89 -12.23
CA TYR A 45 -26.32 33.13 -12.96
C TYR A 45 -25.71 34.37 -12.29
N ARG A 46 -25.81 34.48 -10.96
CA ARG A 46 -25.19 35.59 -10.20
C ARG A 46 -23.67 35.57 -10.31
N GLN A 47 -23.04 34.40 -10.25
CA GLN A 47 -21.60 34.27 -10.45
C GLN A 47 -21.19 34.65 -11.89
N PHE A 48 -21.97 34.22 -12.89
CA PHE A 48 -21.75 34.60 -14.29
C PHE A 48 -21.83 36.11 -14.50
N LEU A 49 -22.82 36.79 -13.91
CA LEU A 49 -22.92 38.26 -13.97
C LEU A 49 -21.72 38.94 -13.31
N ALA A 50 -21.28 38.47 -12.15
CA ALA A 50 -20.11 39.02 -11.46
C ALA A 50 -18.83 38.86 -12.29
N ASP A 51 -18.64 37.69 -12.89
CA ASP A 51 -17.53 37.35 -13.78
C ASP A 51 -17.51 38.21 -15.05
N LEU A 52 -18.68 38.39 -15.67
CA LEU A 52 -18.85 39.23 -16.86
C LEU A 52 -18.58 40.71 -16.56
N ASN A 53 -19.06 41.19 -15.41
CA ASN A 53 -18.83 42.55 -14.95
C ASN A 53 -17.34 42.82 -14.71
N ALA A 54 -16.65 41.89 -14.04
CA ALA A 54 -15.20 41.98 -13.81
C ALA A 54 -14.41 42.00 -15.13
N ALA A 55 -14.78 41.16 -16.09
CA ALA A 55 -14.16 41.13 -17.42
C ALA A 55 -14.39 42.44 -18.19
N ARG A 56 -15.61 42.99 -18.14
CA ARG A 56 -15.97 44.25 -18.79
C ARG A 56 -15.22 45.44 -18.19
N LEU A 57 -15.13 45.50 -16.88
CA LEU A 57 -14.37 46.54 -16.18
C LEU A 57 -12.88 46.49 -16.52
N ALA A 58 -12.28 45.29 -16.56
CA ALA A 58 -10.89 45.12 -16.99
C ALA A 58 -10.69 45.64 -18.43
N ALA A 59 -11.59 45.30 -19.36
CA ALA A 59 -11.50 45.75 -20.75
C ALA A 59 -11.62 47.29 -20.88
N LEU A 60 -12.51 47.92 -20.11
CA LEU A 60 -12.67 49.38 -20.10
C LEU A 60 -11.42 50.07 -19.53
N LYS A 61 -10.84 49.56 -18.44
CA LYS A 61 -9.59 50.07 -17.87
C LYS A 61 -8.43 49.99 -18.86
N THR A 62 -8.28 48.86 -19.54
CA THR A 62 -7.26 48.68 -20.59
C THR A 62 -7.49 49.62 -21.77
N GLY A 63 -8.73 49.75 -22.25
CA GLY A 63 -9.08 50.67 -23.33
C GLY A 63 -8.80 52.13 -22.97
N HIS A 64 -9.03 52.51 -21.71
CA HIS A 64 -8.70 53.84 -21.19
C HIS A 64 -7.20 54.10 -21.12
N ALA A 65 -6.42 53.13 -20.63
CA ALA A 65 -4.96 53.21 -20.58
C ALA A 65 -4.33 53.36 -21.98
N ARG A 66 -4.80 52.55 -22.95
CA ARG A 66 -4.38 52.67 -24.37
C ARG A 66 -4.72 54.03 -24.96
N ALA A 67 -5.90 54.56 -24.67
CA ALA A 67 -6.33 55.87 -25.15
C ALA A 67 -5.46 57.01 -24.60
N ARG A 68 -4.78 56.81 -23.45
CA ARG A 68 -3.84 57.75 -22.83
C ARG A 68 -2.37 57.52 -23.23
N GLY A 69 -2.09 56.63 -24.19
CA GLY A 69 -0.76 56.42 -24.75
C GLY A 69 -0.01 55.20 -24.24
N ASP A 70 -0.59 54.42 -23.32
CA ASP A 70 -0.04 53.11 -22.92
C ASP A 70 -0.47 52.02 -23.91
N LEU A 71 0.25 51.92 -25.02
CA LEU A 71 -0.03 50.97 -26.10
C LEU A 71 0.16 49.50 -25.68
N GLU A 72 0.94 49.25 -24.62
CA GLU A 72 1.21 47.92 -24.06
C GLU A 72 0.16 47.46 -23.05
N ALA A 73 -0.76 48.35 -22.62
CA ALA A 73 -1.83 47.98 -21.71
C ALA A 73 -2.62 46.78 -22.26
N CYS A 74 -2.75 45.72 -21.46
CA CYS A 74 -3.37 44.45 -21.82
C CYS A 74 -4.52 44.14 -20.84
N THR A 75 -5.60 43.53 -21.35
CA THR A 75 -6.74 43.15 -20.51
C THR A 75 -6.39 41.88 -19.74
N GLU A 76 -5.98 42.03 -18.49
CA GLU A 76 -5.84 40.89 -17.56
C GLU A 76 -7.11 40.71 -16.75
N SER A 77 -8.16 40.17 -17.38
CA SER A 77 -9.28 39.63 -16.60
C SER A 77 -8.73 38.49 -15.72
N PRO A 78 -9.05 38.45 -14.41
CA PRO A 78 -8.66 37.35 -13.53
C PRO A 78 -9.07 35.97 -14.07
N LEU A 79 -10.19 35.88 -14.80
CA LEU A 79 -10.64 34.65 -15.45
C LEU A 79 -9.73 34.25 -16.61
N VAL A 80 -9.35 35.19 -17.46
CA VAL A 80 -8.44 34.94 -18.60
C VAL A 80 -7.05 34.58 -18.10
N ALA A 81 -6.56 35.25 -17.04
CA ALA A 81 -5.32 34.90 -16.38
C ALA A 81 -5.36 33.47 -15.80
N ARG A 82 -6.47 33.09 -15.13
CA ARG A 82 -6.67 31.72 -14.62
C ARG A 82 -6.71 30.68 -15.73
N VAL A 83 -7.42 30.93 -16.82
CA VAL A 83 -7.50 30.00 -17.97
C VAL A 83 -6.13 29.86 -18.62
N ARG A 84 -5.41 30.97 -18.88
CA ARG A 84 -4.04 30.92 -19.41
C ARG A 84 -3.08 30.19 -18.48
N GLN A 85 -3.18 30.41 -17.18
CA GLN A 85 -2.37 29.70 -16.20
C GLN A 85 -2.69 28.20 -16.21
N ARG A 86 -3.97 27.82 -16.28
CA ARG A 86 -4.39 26.42 -16.38
C ARG A 86 -3.87 25.75 -17.66
N GLU A 87 -3.93 26.44 -18.79
CA GLU A 87 -3.38 25.93 -20.06
C GLU A 87 -1.84 25.83 -20.01
N ARG A 88 -1.15 26.76 -19.34
CA ARG A 88 0.31 26.66 -19.11
C ARG A 88 0.68 25.53 -18.14
N ASP A 89 -0.14 25.29 -17.14
CA ASP A 89 0.03 24.23 -16.14
C ASP A 89 -0.45 22.87 -16.65
N LYS A 90 -0.98 22.80 -17.88
CA LYS A 90 -1.41 21.55 -18.50
C LYS A 90 -0.20 20.83 -19.07
N ALA A 91 -0.10 19.53 -18.79
CA ALA A 91 0.93 18.67 -19.34
C ALA A 91 0.81 18.59 -20.85
N LYS A 92 1.95 18.58 -21.54
CA LYS A 92 1.98 18.20 -22.96
C LYS A 92 1.67 16.69 -23.07
N PRO A 93 1.19 16.22 -24.23
CA PRO A 93 1.04 14.78 -24.46
C PRO A 93 2.34 14.03 -24.18
N GLY A 94 2.31 12.95 -23.38
CA GLY A 94 3.49 12.20 -22.95
C GLY A 94 4.20 12.74 -21.70
N GLU A 95 3.75 13.87 -21.13
CA GLU A 95 4.35 14.52 -19.97
C GLU A 95 3.42 14.53 -18.73
N THR A 96 2.31 13.78 -18.77
CA THR A 96 1.47 13.62 -17.58
C THR A 96 2.20 12.81 -16.50
N LEU A 97 1.76 12.95 -15.25
CA LEU A 97 2.38 12.25 -14.14
C LEU A 97 2.36 10.72 -14.32
N LEU A 98 1.29 10.17 -14.92
CA LEU A 98 1.16 8.73 -15.15
C LEU A 98 2.06 8.25 -16.28
N GLU A 99 2.12 8.97 -17.40
CA GLU A 99 3.01 8.62 -18.51
C GLU A 99 4.49 8.66 -18.08
N LEU A 100 4.87 9.68 -17.29
CA LEU A 100 6.22 9.79 -16.73
C LEU A 100 6.50 8.69 -15.70
N PHE A 101 5.49 8.29 -14.91
CA PHE A 101 5.64 7.17 -14.00
C PHE A 101 5.80 5.84 -14.75
N ASP A 102 5.09 5.62 -15.85
CA ASP A 102 5.22 4.39 -16.63
C ASP A 102 6.65 4.29 -17.20
N ARG A 103 7.23 5.40 -17.70
CA ARG A 103 8.66 5.47 -18.09
C ARG A 103 9.61 5.19 -16.91
N TYR A 104 9.36 5.80 -15.75
CA TYR A 104 10.12 5.55 -14.53
C TYR A 104 10.05 4.08 -14.10
N ALA A 105 8.88 3.46 -14.20
CA ALA A 105 8.66 2.07 -13.83
C ALA A 105 9.46 1.12 -14.73
N ASP A 106 9.53 1.40 -16.04
CA ASP A 106 10.34 0.62 -16.98
C ASP A 106 11.84 0.69 -16.64
N VAL A 107 12.37 1.88 -16.35
CA VAL A 107 13.77 2.06 -15.91
C VAL A 107 14.02 1.29 -14.62
N ARG A 108 13.15 1.42 -13.62
CA ARG A 108 13.30 0.72 -12.32
C ARG A 108 13.20 -0.80 -12.45
N LYS A 109 12.42 -1.28 -13.42
CA LYS A 109 12.34 -2.70 -13.75
C LYS A 109 13.64 -3.18 -14.39
N ALA A 110 14.17 -2.43 -15.35
CA ALA A 110 15.39 -2.78 -16.08
C ALA A 110 16.66 -2.70 -15.22
N GLU A 111 16.82 -1.64 -14.42
CA GLU A 111 18.06 -1.38 -13.67
C GLU A 111 18.09 -2.05 -12.31
N GLU A 112 16.96 -2.08 -11.59
CA GLU A 112 16.92 -2.56 -10.19
C GLU A 112 16.18 -3.90 -10.03
N GLY A 113 15.66 -4.47 -11.11
CA GLY A 113 14.87 -5.70 -11.05
C GLY A 113 13.64 -5.57 -10.16
N LYS A 114 13.07 -4.37 -10.03
CA LYS A 114 11.91 -4.13 -9.16
C LYS A 114 10.71 -4.95 -9.66
N ARG A 115 10.10 -5.70 -8.74
CA ARG A 115 9.00 -6.62 -9.05
C ARG A 115 7.75 -5.90 -9.58
N ASP A 116 7.08 -6.50 -10.56
CA ASP A 116 5.85 -5.98 -11.17
C ASP A 116 4.73 -5.68 -10.15
N ASP A 117 4.49 -6.54 -9.15
CA ASP A 117 3.51 -6.26 -8.09
C ASP A 117 3.87 -4.99 -7.28
N THR A 118 5.17 -4.70 -7.10
CA THR A 118 5.60 -3.48 -6.41
C THR A 118 5.31 -2.25 -7.27
N LEU A 119 5.62 -2.33 -8.57
CA LEU A 119 5.36 -1.24 -9.52
C LEU A 119 3.86 -0.98 -9.68
N ALA A 120 3.04 -2.03 -9.75
CA ALA A 120 1.57 -1.91 -9.79
C ALA A 120 1.00 -1.27 -8.52
N GLN A 121 1.58 -1.54 -7.35
CA GLN A 121 1.21 -0.86 -6.10
C GLN A 121 1.63 0.61 -6.10
N ASP A 122 2.84 0.90 -6.57
CA ASP A 122 3.33 2.27 -6.67
C ASP A 122 2.46 3.09 -7.65
N ARG A 123 2.06 2.49 -8.77
CA ARG A 123 1.17 3.10 -9.77
C ARG A 123 -0.13 3.58 -9.14
N LYS A 124 -0.77 2.77 -8.29
CA LYS A 124 -2.02 3.14 -7.58
C LYS A 124 -1.85 4.37 -6.69
N VAL A 125 -0.67 4.54 -6.08
CA VAL A 125 -0.36 5.74 -5.28
C VAL A 125 -0.20 6.96 -6.19
N ILE A 126 0.51 6.80 -7.32
CA ILE A 126 0.69 7.87 -8.30
C ILE A 126 -0.63 8.28 -8.95
N GLU A 127 -1.52 7.33 -9.29
CA GLU A 127 -2.88 7.60 -9.78
C GLU A 127 -3.67 8.43 -8.78
N GLN A 128 -3.68 8.03 -7.51
CA GLN A 128 -4.37 8.81 -6.47
C GLN A 128 -3.79 10.22 -6.35
N PHE A 129 -2.47 10.36 -6.44
CA PHE A 129 -1.82 11.67 -6.37
C PHE A 129 -2.16 12.53 -7.61
N ALA A 130 -2.15 11.94 -8.81
CA ALA A 130 -2.56 12.58 -10.06
C ALA A 130 -4.02 13.05 -10.00
N GLU A 131 -4.95 12.19 -9.57
CA GLU A 131 -6.35 12.55 -9.35
C GLU A 131 -6.50 13.73 -8.39
N PHE A 132 -5.66 13.81 -7.36
CA PHE A 132 -5.71 14.88 -6.36
C PHE A 132 -5.18 16.22 -6.88
N VAL A 133 -4.06 16.22 -7.60
CA VAL A 133 -3.42 17.46 -8.09
C VAL A 133 -3.95 17.92 -9.45
N GLY A 134 -4.60 17.03 -10.20
CA GLY A 134 -5.06 17.20 -11.57
C GLY A 134 -4.37 16.22 -12.51
N VAL A 135 -5.15 15.36 -13.18
CA VAL A 135 -4.63 14.28 -14.05
C VAL A 135 -3.80 14.80 -15.22
N ASP A 136 -4.18 15.94 -15.77
CA ASP A 136 -3.49 16.60 -16.90
C ASP A 136 -2.50 17.67 -16.43
N ARG A 137 -2.11 17.70 -15.14
CA ARG A 137 -1.23 18.74 -14.62
C ARG A 137 0.23 18.43 -14.98
N ALA A 138 0.93 19.42 -15.54
CA ALA A 138 2.36 19.36 -15.82
C ALA A 138 3.17 19.21 -14.53
N VAL A 139 4.12 18.28 -14.52
CA VAL A 139 4.95 17.99 -13.33
C VAL A 139 5.73 19.21 -12.83
N ALA A 140 6.16 20.10 -13.73
CA ALA A 140 6.87 21.33 -13.39
C ALA A 140 5.99 22.35 -12.63
N SER A 141 4.66 22.27 -12.77
CA SER A 141 3.72 23.13 -12.03
C SER A 141 3.41 22.60 -10.62
N ILE A 142 3.84 21.39 -10.28
CA ILE A 142 3.57 20.76 -8.98
C ILE A 142 4.51 21.33 -7.91
N LYS A 143 3.99 22.25 -7.11
CA LYS A 143 4.70 22.89 -6.00
C LYS A 143 4.56 22.13 -4.66
N PRO A 144 5.44 22.40 -3.67
CA PRO A 144 5.35 21.81 -2.34
C PRO A 144 4.01 22.03 -1.62
N GLU A 145 3.31 23.12 -1.91
CA GLU A 145 1.97 23.40 -1.37
C GLU A 145 0.92 22.36 -1.81
N HIS A 146 0.97 21.87 -3.05
CA HIS A 146 0.07 20.82 -3.52
C HIS A 146 0.32 19.49 -2.82
N VAL A 147 1.59 19.14 -2.59
CA VAL A 147 1.96 17.91 -1.86
C VAL A 147 1.60 18.03 -0.38
N ARG A 148 1.74 19.21 0.22
CA ARG A 148 1.32 19.48 1.61
C ARG A 148 -0.19 19.30 1.76
N ASP A 149 -0.96 19.84 0.83
CA ASP A 149 -2.41 19.71 0.80
C ASP A 149 -2.85 18.26 0.61
N TYR A 150 -2.20 17.51 -0.30
CA TYR A 150 -2.41 16.07 -0.45
C TYR A 150 -2.17 15.31 0.86
N ARG A 151 -1.02 15.57 1.49
CA ARG A 151 -0.61 14.94 2.77
C ARG A 151 -1.59 15.27 3.91
N ASP A 152 -2.04 16.51 4.00
CA ASP A 152 -2.90 16.96 5.09
C ASP A 152 -4.34 16.48 4.87
N THR A 153 -4.81 16.39 3.61
CA THR A 153 -6.06 15.72 3.24
C THR A 153 -6.02 14.23 3.58
N MET A 154 -4.93 13.53 3.19
CA MET A 154 -4.72 12.12 3.53
C MET A 154 -4.89 11.86 5.03
N ARG A 155 -4.36 12.75 5.87
CA ARG A 155 -4.39 12.60 7.34
C ARG A 155 -5.79 12.54 7.92
N GLN A 156 -6.80 13.08 7.24
CA GLN A 156 -8.19 13.04 7.68
C GLN A 156 -8.95 11.81 7.19
N LEU A 157 -8.38 11.05 6.25
CA LEU A 157 -9.06 9.89 5.67
C LEU A 157 -9.02 8.67 6.60
N PRO A 158 -10.06 7.83 6.55
CA PRO A 158 -10.03 6.55 7.24
C PRO A 158 -9.21 5.50 6.49
N PRO A 159 -8.73 4.46 7.19
CA PRO A 159 -8.13 3.30 6.56
C PRO A 159 -9.06 2.71 5.50
N LYS A 160 -8.49 2.43 4.31
CA LYS A 160 -9.22 1.85 3.17
C LYS A 160 -10.45 2.65 2.74
N TRP A 161 -10.39 3.98 2.80
CA TRP A 161 -11.52 4.86 2.44
C TRP A 161 -12.14 4.55 1.08
N ARG A 162 -11.34 4.15 0.06
CA ARG A 162 -11.83 3.77 -1.28
C ARG A 162 -12.70 2.50 -1.29
N ASP A 163 -12.51 1.60 -0.33
CA ASP A 163 -13.26 0.34 -0.25
C ASP A 163 -14.58 0.51 0.52
N ARG A 164 -14.81 1.69 1.13
CA ARG A 164 -15.98 1.94 1.95
C ARG A 164 -17.18 2.33 1.09
N ALA A 165 -18.30 1.62 1.28
CA ALA A 165 -19.53 1.88 0.55
C ALA A 165 -20.05 3.31 0.74
N ASP A 166 -19.90 3.88 1.94
CA ASP A 166 -20.33 5.24 2.27
C ASP A 166 -19.43 6.34 1.69
N MET A 167 -18.30 6.00 1.07
CA MET A 167 -17.36 6.96 0.46
C MET A 167 -17.14 6.73 -1.03
N ARG A 168 -17.90 5.79 -1.64
CA ARG A 168 -17.77 5.45 -3.05
C ARG A 168 -18.16 6.63 -3.93
N GLY A 169 -17.31 6.95 -4.90
CA GLY A 169 -17.53 8.05 -5.86
C GLY A 169 -17.16 9.44 -5.34
N LEU A 170 -16.83 9.59 -4.05
CA LEU A 170 -16.36 10.86 -3.51
C LEU A 170 -14.93 11.14 -3.96
N THR A 171 -14.63 12.41 -4.22
CA THR A 171 -13.26 12.89 -4.32
C THR A 171 -12.55 12.74 -2.98
N MET A 172 -11.22 12.72 -3.02
CA MET A 172 -10.42 12.59 -1.81
C MET A 172 -10.66 13.71 -0.79
N ARG A 173 -10.99 14.92 -1.26
CA ARG A 173 -11.31 16.06 -0.39
C ARG A 173 -12.68 15.90 0.25
N GLU A 174 -13.69 15.51 -0.51
CA GLU A 174 -15.04 15.25 0.01
C GLU A 174 -15.03 14.09 1.02
N ALA A 175 -14.28 13.02 0.72
CA ALA A 175 -14.10 11.90 1.64
C ALA A 175 -13.41 12.33 2.95
N ALA A 176 -12.43 13.23 2.88
CA ALA A 176 -11.75 13.79 4.05
C ALA A 176 -12.69 14.68 4.89
N GLU A 177 -13.49 15.55 4.26
CA GLU A 177 -14.48 16.36 4.97
C GLU A 177 -15.56 15.49 5.62
N LYS A 178 -16.07 14.49 4.91
CA LYS A 178 -17.04 13.54 5.47
C LYS A 178 -16.44 12.77 6.65
N ALA A 179 -15.21 12.30 6.54
CA ALA A 179 -14.52 11.58 7.61
C ALA A 179 -14.31 12.46 8.84
N ARG A 180 -13.95 13.73 8.63
CA ARG A 180 -13.78 14.73 9.69
C ARG A 180 -15.10 15.03 10.40
N ALA A 181 -16.17 15.24 9.64
CA ALA A 181 -17.50 15.52 10.20
C ALA A 181 -18.06 14.34 11.01
N ALA A 182 -17.74 13.11 10.61
CA ALA A 182 -18.18 11.89 11.28
C ALA A 182 -17.19 11.34 12.32
N ASP A 183 -16.15 12.10 12.68
CA ASP A 183 -15.06 11.72 13.61
C ASP A 183 -14.51 10.30 13.38
N MET A 184 -14.25 9.97 12.11
CA MET A 184 -13.80 8.63 11.74
C MET A 184 -12.34 8.35 12.15
N PRO A 185 -11.97 7.08 12.37
CA PRO A 185 -10.58 6.70 12.60
C PRO A 185 -9.69 7.16 11.45
N ARG A 186 -8.50 7.67 11.75
CA ARG A 186 -7.57 8.23 10.75
C ARG A 186 -6.51 7.22 10.33
N ILE A 187 -6.01 7.34 9.10
CA ILE A 187 -4.85 6.56 8.66
C ILE A 187 -3.60 6.88 9.50
N ALA A 188 -2.76 5.86 9.70
CA ALA A 188 -1.49 6.04 10.38
C ALA A 188 -0.54 6.94 9.58
N LEU A 189 0.25 7.75 10.27
CA LEU A 189 1.28 8.60 9.64
C LEU A 189 2.27 7.78 8.80
N THR A 190 2.50 6.50 9.15
CA THR A 190 3.35 5.57 8.38
C THR A 190 2.84 5.34 6.99
N THR A 191 1.52 5.23 6.84
CA THR A 191 0.87 5.08 5.54
C THR A 191 1.09 6.35 4.72
N ILE A 192 0.92 7.53 5.32
CA ILE A 192 1.14 8.81 4.62
C ILE A 192 2.59 8.92 4.13
N ASN A 193 3.57 8.65 5.01
CA ASN A 193 4.97 8.67 4.61
C ASN A 193 5.28 7.63 3.52
N LYS A 194 4.62 6.46 3.50
CA LYS A 194 4.79 5.49 2.41
C LYS A 194 4.30 6.05 1.07
N HIS A 195 3.16 6.74 1.05
CA HIS A 195 2.69 7.39 -0.18
C HIS A 195 3.70 8.44 -0.67
N LEU A 196 4.19 9.29 0.24
CA LEU A 196 5.25 10.26 -0.09
C LEU A 196 6.55 9.57 -0.53
N SER A 197 6.89 8.41 0.04
CA SER A 197 8.05 7.60 -0.38
C SER A 197 7.86 6.92 -1.74
N THR A 198 6.64 6.87 -2.30
CA THR A 198 6.38 6.45 -3.69
C THR A 198 6.41 7.65 -4.64
N VAL A 199 5.86 8.80 -4.23
CA VAL A 199 5.84 10.02 -5.07
C VAL A 199 7.23 10.67 -5.16
N SER A 200 7.95 10.79 -4.05
CA SER A 200 9.23 11.51 -3.97
C SER A 200 10.30 10.95 -4.92
N PRO A 201 10.50 9.61 -5.06
CA PRO A 201 11.49 9.07 -5.98
C PRO A 201 11.20 9.35 -7.46
N LEU A 202 9.93 9.44 -7.87
CA LEU A 202 9.57 9.83 -9.24
C LEU A 202 10.10 11.23 -9.56
N PHE A 203 9.88 12.20 -8.67
CA PHE A 203 10.41 13.56 -8.85
C PHE A 203 11.93 13.61 -8.76
N ALA A 204 12.57 12.75 -7.94
CA ALA A 204 14.03 12.67 -7.91
C ALA A 204 14.59 12.19 -9.27
N TRP A 205 13.97 11.16 -9.85
CA TRP A 205 14.34 10.67 -11.17
C TRP A 205 14.11 11.71 -12.27
N LEU A 206 13.01 12.47 -12.24
CA LEU A 206 12.78 13.54 -13.22
C LEU A 206 13.88 14.62 -13.18
N ILE A 207 14.43 14.94 -12.00
CA ILE A 207 15.56 15.87 -11.87
C ILE A 207 16.83 15.28 -12.51
N GLU A 208 17.06 13.98 -12.33
CA GLU A 208 18.17 13.25 -12.97
C GLU A 208 18.03 13.26 -14.50
N GLU A 209 16.81 13.13 -15.01
CA GLU A 209 16.42 13.30 -16.42
C GLU A 209 16.46 14.76 -16.92
N ARG A 210 17.09 15.67 -16.16
CA ARG A 210 17.32 17.09 -16.52
C ARG A 210 16.05 17.94 -16.64
N TRP A 211 14.96 17.55 -16.00
CA TRP A 211 13.81 18.45 -15.86
C TRP A 211 14.16 19.61 -14.92
N ASP A 212 13.82 20.82 -15.33
CA ASP A 212 14.00 22.02 -14.51
C ASP A 212 12.93 22.09 -13.42
N LEU A 213 13.10 21.29 -12.38
CA LEU A 213 12.18 21.22 -11.24
C LEU A 213 12.93 20.95 -9.94
N THR A 214 12.24 21.18 -8.83
CA THR A 214 12.70 20.75 -7.49
C THR A 214 11.78 19.66 -6.99
N ASN A 215 12.27 18.81 -6.08
CA ASN A 215 11.44 17.73 -5.55
C ASN A 215 10.39 18.30 -4.57
N PRO A 216 9.08 18.28 -4.90
CA PRO A 216 8.06 18.94 -4.10
C PRO A 216 7.75 18.19 -2.80
N CYS A 217 8.26 16.97 -2.62
CA CYS A 217 8.10 16.18 -1.40
C CYS A 217 9.13 16.55 -0.30
N THR A 218 10.16 17.33 -0.64
CA THR A 218 11.27 17.66 0.26
C THR A 218 10.78 18.35 1.53
N GLY A 219 11.15 17.81 2.70
CA GLY A 219 10.76 18.36 4.00
C GLY A 219 9.30 18.13 4.43
N LEU A 220 8.50 17.40 3.64
CA LEU A 220 7.08 17.17 3.95
C LEU A 220 6.80 15.87 4.70
N PHE A 221 7.79 14.99 4.82
CA PHE A 221 7.69 13.75 5.60
C PHE A 221 7.51 14.06 7.09
N PHE A 222 6.64 13.29 7.75
CA PHE A 222 6.52 13.37 9.20
C PHE A 222 7.79 12.80 9.87
N LYS A 223 8.30 13.49 10.90
CA LYS A 223 9.60 13.17 11.56
C LYS A 223 9.55 11.92 12.46
N ARG A 224 8.39 11.63 13.08
CA ARG A 224 8.23 10.51 14.03
C ARG A 224 7.12 9.59 13.57
N VAL A 225 7.51 8.52 12.89
CA VAL A 225 6.54 7.67 12.20
C VAL A 225 6.82 6.18 12.32
N LYS A 226 8.02 5.75 12.71
CA LYS A 226 8.22 4.33 13.06
C LYS A 226 7.56 4.02 14.41
N GLY A 227 6.24 4.00 14.46
CA GLY A 227 5.53 3.13 15.37
C GLY A 227 5.89 1.71 14.97
N LYS A 228 6.50 0.93 15.87
CA LYS A 228 6.51 -0.52 15.68
C LYS A 228 5.03 -0.91 15.59
N ASN A 229 4.60 -1.51 14.49
CA ASN A 229 3.42 -2.37 14.54
C ASN A 229 3.98 -3.70 15.04
N PRO A 230 4.05 -3.93 16.37
CA PRO A 230 4.60 -5.16 16.83
C PRO A 230 3.65 -6.24 16.31
N ARG A 231 4.18 -7.21 15.59
CA ARG A 231 3.47 -8.46 15.38
C ARG A 231 3.93 -9.32 16.55
N PRO A 232 3.22 -9.30 17.69
CA PRO A 232 3.74 -9.96 18.87
C PRO A 232 3.82 -11.47 18.62
N PRO A 233 4.74 -12.16 19.32
CA PRO A 233 4.65 -13.61 19.49
C PRO A 233 3.32 -13.97 20.16
N PHE A 234 2.92 -15.24 20.11
CA PHE A 234 1.71 -15.67 20.80
C PHE A 234 1.93 -15.76 22.31
N GLY A 235 3.12 -16.17 22.74
CA GLY A 235 3.37 -16.67 24.08
C GLY A 235 2.68 -18.01 24.34
N THR A 236 3.04 -18.65 25.44
CA THR A 236 2.55 -19.99 25.81
C THR A 236 1.03 -20.05 25.92
N GLU A 237 0.40 -19.09 26.61
CA GLU A 237 -1.04 -19.11 26.87
C GLU A 237 -1.87 -19.07 25.57
N ARG A 238 -1.60 -18.10 24.68
CA ARG A 238 -2.33 -18.00 23.42
C ARG A 238 -2.01 -19.15 22.48
N LEU A 239 -0.77 -19.66 22.49
CA LEU A 239 -0.43 -20.82 21.68
C LEU A 239 -1.20 -22.06 22.14
N ASN A 240 -1.39 -22.25 23.45
CA ASN A 240 -2.26 -23.29 23.99
C ASN A 240 -3.72 -23.10 23.59
N GLN A 241 -4.25 -21.87 23.60
CA GLN A 241 -5.60 -21.59 23.11
C GLN A 241 -5.75 -21.95 21.62
N VAL A 242 -4.74 -21.61 20.80
CA VAL A 242 -4.72 -21.99 19.37
C VAL A 242 -4.70 -23.52 19.22
N LEU A 243 -3.82 -24.22 19.93
CA LEU A 243 -3.67 -25.68 19.81
C LEU A 243 -4.83 -26.48 20.41
N ALA A 244 -5.57 -25.91 21.36
CA ALA A 244 -6.81 -26.48 21.89
C ALA A 244 -8.04 -26.19 21.01
N SER A 245 -7.92 -25.30 20.03
CA SER A 245 -9.05 -24.89 19.21
C SER A 245 -9.54 -26.00 18.25
N PRO A 246 -10.81 -25.95 17.80
CA PRO A 246 -11.42 -27.02 17.01
C PRO A 246 -10.66 -27.39 15.72
N LEU A 247 -9.90 -26.47 15.11
CA LEU A 247 -9.05 -26.81 13.96
C LEU A 247 -8.00 -27.92 14.26
N PHE A 248 -7.54 -28.03 15.51
CA PHE A 248 -6.56 -29.02 15.92
C PHE A 248 -7.15 -30.21 16.69
N THR A 249 -8.34 -30.05 17.28
CA THR A 249 -8.99 -31.06 18.12
C THR A 249 -10.24 -31.69 17.48
N GLY A 250 -10.75 -31.10 16.40
CA GLY A 250 -11.92 -31.54 15.65
C GLY A 250 -12.98 -30.46 15.48
N PHE A 251 -13.41 -30.21 14.24
CA PHE A 251 -14.35 -29.15 13.89
C PHE A 251 -15.61 -29.66 13.17
N GLU A 252 -16.64 -28.81 13.12
CA GLU A 252 -17.99 -29.16 12.62
C GLU A 252 -18.00 -29.52 11.13
N ALA A 253 -17.52 -28.61 10.27
CA ALA A 253 -17.47 -28.75 8.81
C ALA A 253 -16.58 -27.67 8.18
N ASP A 254 -16.29 -27.80 6.88
CA ASP A 254 -15.56 -26.79 6.11
C ASP A 254 -16.22 -25.40 6.22
N GLY A 255 -15.43 -24.35 6.48
CA GLY A 255 -15.93 -22.99 6.76
C GLY A 255 -16.43 -22.75 8.20
N LYS A 256 -16.55 -23.81 9.02
CA LYS A 256 -16.94 -23.78 10.44
C LYS A 256 -15.84 -24.32 11.35
N GLU A 257 -14.59 -24.08 11.01
CA GLU A 257 -13.41 -24.63 11.69
C GLU A 257 -13.27 -24.17 13.15
N HIS A 258 -14.01 -23.13 13.55
CA HIS A 258 -14.01 -22.56 14.90
C HIS A 258 -15.06 -23.19 15.82
N ARG A 259 -15.85 -24.14 15.31
CA ARG A 259 -16.90 -24.84 16.06
C ARG A 259 -16.49 -26.29 16.27
N PRO A 260 -16.60 -26.84 17.48
CA PRO A 260 -16.28 -28.23 17.76
C PRO A 260 -17.05 -29.22 16.88
N GLY A 261 -16.38 -30.31 16.49
CA GLY A 261 -16.98 -31.41 15.73
C GLY A 261 -15.98 -32.55 15.53
N THR A 262 -16.21 -33.40 14.54
CA THR A 262 -15.41 -34.62 14.32
C THR A 262 -14.48 -34.54 13.10
N VAL A 263 -14.56 -33.48 12.31
CA VAL A 263 -13.71 -33.30 11.11
C VAL A 263 -12.32 -32.86 11.53
N MET A 264 -11.28 -33.49 10.98
CA MET A 264 -9.88 -33.13 11.23
C MET A 264 -9.29 -32.38 10.05
N ALA A 265 -8.52 -31.32 10.34
CA ALA A 265 -7.81 -30.59 9.31
C ALA A 265 -6.57 -31.39 8.91
N THR A 266 -6.52 -31.90 7.69
CA THR A 266 -5.39 -32.66 7.15
C THR A 266 -4.65 -31.90 6.04
N ASP A 267 -4.86 -30.59 5.95
CA ASP A 267 -4.41 -29.75 4.84
C ASP A 267 -3.58 -28.54 5.31
N TRP A 268 -3.44 -27.54 4.42
CA TRP A 268 -2.69 -26.31 4.65
C TRP A 268 -3.11 -25.54 5.90
N ARG A 269 -4.38 -25.63 6.33
CA ARG A 269 -4.89 -24.92 7.50
C ARG A 269 -4.13 -25.36 8.75
N ARG A 270 -3.92 -26.69 8.90
CA ARG A 270 -3.15 -27.28 10.01
C ARG A 270 -1.65 -27.10 9.84
N TRP A 271 -1.11 -27.39 8.65
CA TRP A 271 0.34 -27.55 8.49
C TRP A 271 1.11 -26.24 8.31
N ILE A 272 0.58 -25.26 7.57
CA ILE A 272 1.27 -23.97 7.36
C ILE A 272 1.64 -23.25 8.67
N PRO A 273 0.76 -23.05 9.65
CA PRO A 273 1.13 -22.37 10.90
C PRO A 273 2.19 -23.17 11.68
N MET A 274 2.11 -24.51 11.68
CA MET A 274 3.07 -25.37 12.37
C MET A 274 4.43 -25.31 11.67
N LEU A 275 4.47 -25.30 10.35
CA LEU A 275 5.69 -25.05 9.58
C LEU A 275 6.28 -23.69 9.93
N CYS A 276 5.48 -22.62 9.97
CA CYS A 276 5.94 -21.30 10.40
C CYS A 276 6.49 -21.30 11.84
N LEU A 277 5.82 -21.99 12.77
CA LEU A 277 6.19 -22.10 14.18
C LEU A 277 7.49 -22.90 14.40
N PHE A 278 7.69 -23.97 13.64
CA PHE A 278 8.77 -24.93 13.89
C PHE A 278 9.95 -24.82 12.94
N THR A 279 9.91 -23.92 11.97
CA THR A 279 11.02 -23.70 11.02
C THR A 279 11.29 -22.22 10.79
N GLY A 280 10.42 -21.36 11.31
CA GLY A 280 10.49 -19.93 11.13
C GLY A 280 10.11 -19.50 9.72
N MET A 281 9.63 -20.35 8.82
CA MET A 281 9.33 -19.94 7.45
C MET A 281 8.18 -18.93 7.34
N ARG A 282 8.17 -18.14 6.26
CA ARG A 282 7.05 -17.25 5.95
C ARG A 282 5.87 -18.07 5.44
N VAL A 283 4.65 -17.55 5.57
CA VAL A 283 3.44 -18.23 5.10
C VAL A 283 3.52 -18.58 3.60
N GLY A 284 4.02 -17.67 2.77
CA GLY A 284 4.22 -17.95 1.34
C GLY A 284 5.30 -19.01 1.06
N GLU A 285 6.35 -19.06 1.89
CA GLU A 285 7.40 -20.09 1.79
C GLU A 285 6.84 -21.48 2.17
N ALA A 286 5.94 -21.55 3.16
CA ALA A 286 5.24 -22.79 3.51
C ALA A 286 4.25 -23.22 2.42
N ALA A 287 3.46 -22.27 1.90
CA ALA A 287 2.40 -22.53 0.93
C ALA A 287 2.90 -23.11 -0.41
N GLN A 288 4.14 -22.81 -0.79
CA GLN A 288 4.74 -23.25 -2.05
C GLN A 288 5.50 -24.59 -1.97
N LEU A 289 5.59 -25.21 -0.79
CA LEU A 289 6.39 -26.41 -0.60
C LEU A 289 5.88 -27.57 -1.46
N ARG A 290 6.82 -28.33 -1.99
CA ARG A 290 6.61 -29.58 -2.72
C ARG A 290 7.15 -30.75 -1.92
N ALA A 291 6.73 -31.96 -2.26
CA ALA A 291 7.14 -33.15 -1.53
C ALA A 291 8.64 -33.44 -1.64
N ASP A 292 9.30 -33.07 -2.74
CA ASP A 292 10.74 -33.22 -2.98
C ASP A 292 11.59 -32.19 -2.23
N ASP A 293 11.00 -31.09 -1.76
CA ASP A 293 11.68 -30.11 -0.90
C ASP A 293 11.99 -30.68 0.51
N ILE A 294 11.48 -31.87 0.85
CA ILE A 294 11.63 -32.47 2.18
C ILE A 294 12.52 -33.71 2.09
N SER A 295 13.69 -33.61 2.72
CA SER A 295 14.71 -34.64 2.68
C SER A 295 15.21 -35.01 4.07
N ARG A 296 15.77 -36.21 4.21
CA ARG A 296 16.40 -36.65 5.47
C ARG A 296 17.89 -36.47 5.36
N HIS A 297 18.46 -35.63 6.21
CA HIS A 297 19.90 -35.39 6.25
C HIS A 297 20.66 -36.59 6.84
N LYS A 298 21.95 -36.72 6.52
CA LYS A 298 22.83 -37.78 7.06
C LYS A 298 22.93 -37.78 8.59
N SER A 299 22.66 -36.65 9.24
CA SER A 299 22.60 -36.53 10.70
C SER A 299 21.30 -37.08 11.31
N GLY A 300 20.37 -37.58 10.49
CA GLY A 300 19.05 -38.07 10.90
C GLY A 300 17.97 -36.99 11.00
N ALA A 301 18.34 -35.71 10.95
CA ALA A 301 17.40 -34.59 10.98
C ALA A 301 16.62 -34.46 9.65
N TRP A 302 15.35 -34.06 9.73
CA TRP A 302 14.55 -33.71 8.57
C TRP A 302 14.83 -32.27 8.13
N MET A 303 15.12 -32.10 6.86
CA MET A 303 15.37 -30.82 6.21
C MET A 303 14.20 -30.42 5.33
N ILE A 304 13.99 -29.11 5.23
CA ILE A 304 13.04 -28.49 4.33
C ILE A 304 13.80 -27.45 3.51
N ASP A 305 13.92 -27.69 2.21
CA ASP A 305 14.55 -26.80 1.25
C ASP A 305 13.52 -25.77 0.76
N ILE A 306 13.63 -24.56 1.26
CA ILE A 306 12.76 -23.44 0.90
C ILE A 306 13.32 -22.81 -0.37
N MET A 307 12.78 -23.23 -1.50
CA MET A 307 13.32 -22.90 -2.81
C MET A 307 12.92 -21.50 -3.31
N HIS A 308 13.87 -20.84 -3.98
CA HIS A 308 13.62 -19.77 -4.94
C HIS A 308 13.94 -20.31 -6.35
N ALA A 309 12.91 -20.88 -6.97
CA ALA A 309 12.93 -21.43 -8.32
C ALA A 309 11.68 -20.91 -9.08
N PRO A 310 11.76 -19.70 -9.67
CA PRO A 310 10.62 -19.07 -10.34
C PRO A 310 10.00 -19.93 -11.45
N ASP A 311 10.82 -20.70 -12.16
CA ASP A 311 10.44 -21.71 -13.16
C ASP A 311 9.55 -22.82 -12.58
N ARG A 312 9.74 -23.16 -11.30
CA ARG A 312 8.89 -24.13 -10.57
C ARG A 312 7.72 -23.47 -9.84
N GLY A 313 7.54 -22.15 -10.00
CA GLY A 313 6.54 -21.35 -9.27
C GLY A 313 6.88 -21.13 -7.80
N GLN A 314 8.14 -21.28 -7.40
CA GLN A 314 8.60 -21.09 -6.02
C GLN A 314 9.40 -19.80 -5.90
N THR A 315 8.95 -18.86 -5.07
CA THR A 315 9.63 -17.59 -4.85
C THR A 315 9.78 -17.24 -3.37
N THR A 316 10.99 -16.84 -2.98
CA THR A 316 11.24 -16.28 -1.63
C THR A 316 11.36 -14.77 -1.73
N LYS A 317 10.99 -14.07 -0.66
CA LYS A 317 11.11 -12.61 -0.61
C LYS A 317 12.56 -12.12 -0.74
N ALA A 318 13.52 -12.93 -0.28
CA ALA A 318 14.94 -12.63 -0.37
C ALA A 318 15.55 -12.96 -1.74
N GLY A 319 14.79 -13.58 -2.64
CA GLY A 319 15.29 -14.02 -3.95
C GLY A 319 16.34 -15.12 -3.87
N GLN A 320 16.40 -15.86 -2.76
CA GLN A 320 17.40 -16.90 -2.51
C GLN A 320 16.75 -18.13 -1.86
N SER A 321 17.20 -19.31 -2.27
CA SER A 321 16.84 -20.58 -1.62
C SER A 321 17.50 -20.69 -0.25
N ARG A 322 16.89 -21.44 0.67
CA ARG A 322 17.44 -21.68 2.00
C ARG A 322 17.01 -23.02 2.58
N ALA A 323 17.83 -23.60 3.43
CA ALA A 323 17.43 -24.77 4.21
C ALA A 323 16.80 -24.36 5.55
N ALA A 324 15.86 -25.17 6.03
CA ALA A 324 15.40 -25.16 7.42
C ALA A 324 15.43 -26.59 7.98
N VAL A 325 15.57 -26.71 9.29
CA VAL A 325 15.50 -28.01 9.97
C VAL A 325 14.15 -28.14 10.67
N ALA A 326 13.44 -29.24 10.42
CA ALA A 326 12.17 -29.52 11.07
C ALA A 326 12.41 -29.85 12.55
N HIS A 327 11.68 -29.17 13.43
CA HIS A 327 11.67 -29.44 14.86
C HIS A 327 11.10 -30.84 15.16
N ALA A 328 11.57 -31.50 16.23
CA ALA A 328 11.09 -32.83 16.64
C ALA A 328 9.57 -32.88 16.82
N LYS A 329 8.98 -31.89 17.50
CA LYS A 329 7.52 -31.75 17.64
C LYS A 329 6.77 -31.71 16.31
N LEU A 330 7.29 -31.07 15.27
CA LEU A 330 6.64 -31.09 13.95
C LEU A 330 6.61 -32.51 13.34
N VAL A 331 7.70 -33.26 13.54
CA VAL A 331 7.80 -34.67 13.11
C VAL A 331 6.85 -35.53 13.93
N GLU A 332 6.84 -35.38 15.25
CA GLU A 332 5.94 -36.09 16.17
C GLU A 332 4.48 -35.85 15.81
N MET A 333 4.10 -34.62 15.40
CA MET A 333 2.74 -34.30 14.98
C MET A 333 2.27 -35.01 13.69
N GLY A 334 3.14 -35.75 13.01
CA GLY A 334 2.83 -36.53 11.81
C GLY A 334 3.14 -35.83 10.48
N PHE A 335 3.90 -34.73 10.49
CA PHE A 335 4.16 -33.96 9.26
C PHE A 335 4.87 -34.79 8.19
N ILE A 336 5.79 -35.67 8.58
CA ILE A 336 6.54 -36.50 7.63
C ILE A 336 5.60 -37.53 6.98
N ASP A 337 4.63 -38.07 7.71
CA ASP A 337 3.67 -39.01 7.12
C ASP A 337 2.71 -38.31 6.17
N PHE A 338 2.31 -37.07 6.49
CA PHE A 338 1.63 -36.19 5.54
C PHE A 338 2.44 -35.96 4.25
N VAL A 339 3.74 -35.65 4.36
CA VAL A 339 4.64 -35.48 3.20
C VAL A 339 4.74 -36.75 2.37
N LYS A 340 4.89 -37.93 3.00
CA LYS A 340 4.94 -39.22 2.29
C LYS A 340 3.63 -39.49 1.54
N ALA A 341 2.48 -39.22 2.16
CA ALA A 341 1.18 -39.37 1.52
C ALA A 341 1.06 -38.46 0.28
N ARG A 342 1.52 -37.20 0.37
CA ARG A 342 1.57 -36.30 -0.80
C ARG A 342 2.51 -36.81 -1.89
N ARG A 343 3.70 -37.29 -1.51
CA ARG A 343 4.69 -37.86 -2.43
C ARG A 343 4.16 -39.04 -3.24
N ALA A 344 3.18 -39.80 -2.72
CA ALA A 344 2.55 -40.89 -3.45
C ALA A 344 1.76 -40.43 -4.69
N HIS A 345 1.39 -39.14 -4.77
CA HIS A 345 0.76 -38.54 -5.95
C HIS A 345 1.78 -37.99 -6.97
N GLY A 346 3.08 -38.09 -6.68
CA GLY A 346 4.17 -37.56 -7.51
C GLY A 346 5.31 -37.03 -6.65
N ALA A 347 6.55 -37.28 -7.05
CA ALA A 347 7.74 -36.88 -6.29
C ALA A 347 7.83 -35.35 -6.12
N ASP A 348 7.41 -34.58 -7.12
CA ASP A 348 7.43 -33.11 -7.17
C ASP A 348 6.06 -32.48 -6.85
N SER A 349 5.12 -33.28 -6.34
CA SER A 349 3.77 -32.83 -6.02
C SER A 349 3.79 -31.69 -4.99
N ARG A 350 2.90 -30.70 -5.16
CA ARG A 350 2.69 -29.67 -4.14
C ARG A 350 2.17 -30.30 -2.86
N LEU A 351 2.67 -29.87 -1.70
CA LEU A 351 2.13 -30.29 -0.42
C LEU A 351 0.69 -29.78 -0.20
N PHE A 352 0.38 -28.62 -0.77
CA PHE A 352 -0.91 -27.93 -0.63
C PHE A 352 -1.49 -27.60 -2.02
N PRO A 353 -1.92 -28.59 -2.80
CA PRO A 353 -2.44 -28.37 -4.15
C PRO A 353 -3.74 -27.55 -4.17
N GLU A 354 -4.42 -27.44 -3.03
CA GLU A 354 -5.68 -26.70 -2.88
C GLU A 354 -5.46 -25.17 -2.84
N LEU A 355 -4.22 -24.72 -2.65
CA LEU A 355 -3.90 -23.30 -2.61
C LEU A 355 -3.79 -22.71 -4.01
N LEU A 356 -4.62 -21.69 -4.24
CA LEU A 356 -4.62 -20.89 -5.46
C LEU A 356 -3.85 -19.60 -5.23
N ALA A 357 -3.07 -19.20 -6.23
CA ALA A 357 -2.39 -17.91 -6.21
C ALA A 357 -3.41 -16.78 -6.37
N ASN A 358 -3.21 -15.66 -5.67
CA ASN A 358 -4.02 -14.47 -5.90
C ASN A 358 -3.58 -13.76 -7.20
N GLU A 359 -4.21 -12.63 -7.52
CA GLU A 359 -3.86 -11.75 -8.66
C GLU A 359 -2.40 -11.27 -8.70
N ARG A 360 -1.63 -11.53 -7.64
CA ARG A 360 -0.21 -11.15 -7.48
C ARG A 360 0.72 -12.37 -7.48
N ASP A 361 0.20 -13.52 -7.89
CA ASP A 361 0.88 -14.83 -7.86
C ASP A 361 1.35 -15.27 -6.46
N GLN A 362 0.62 -14.86 -5.40
CA GLN A 362 0.98 -15.17 -4.02
C GLN A 362 0.09 -16.29 -3.46
N LEU A 363 0.67 -17.47 -3.26
CA LEU A 363 0.01 -18.61 -2.59
C LEU A 363 -0.25 -18.37 -1.09
N GLY A 364 0.52 -17.49 -0.45
CA GLY A 364 0.39 -17.19 0.98
C GLY A 364 -0.79 -16.28 1.34
N ALA A 365 -1.52 -15.72 0.36
CA ALA A 365 -2.60 -14.78 0.61
C ALA A 365 -3.81 -15.43 1.29
N MET A 366 -4.31 -16.54 0.73
CA MET A 366 -5.45 -17.29 1.27
C MET A 366 -5.16 -17.78 2.71
N PRO A 367 -4.03 -18.44 3.02
CA PRO A 367 -3.72 -18.85 4.39
C PRO A 367 -3.59 -17.67 5.37
N SER A 368 -3.03 -16.54 4.92
CA SER A 368 -2.89 -15.36 5.78
C SER A 368 -4.23 -14.76 6.18
N VAL A 369 -5.19 -14.71 5.24
CA VAL A 369 -6.56 -14.23 5.49
C VAL A 369 -7.30 -15.20 6.40
N PHE A 370 -7.28 -16.49 6.07
CA PHE A 370 -7.91 -17.54 6.89
C PHE A 370 -7.44 -17.47 8.33
N TRP A 371 -6.12 -17.46 8.57
CA TRP A 371 -5.58 -17.45 9.94
C TRP A 371 -5.91 -16.16 10.70
N ARG A 372 -5.93 -15.02 10.02
CA ARG A 372 -6.38 -13.75 10.64
C ARG A 372 -7.82 -13.87 11.15
N ASP A 373 -8.70 -14.41 10.32
CA ASP A 373 -10.13 -14.49 10.63
C ASP A 373 -10.41 -15.60 11.64
N TYR A 374 -9.72 -16.74 11.52
CA TYR A 374 -9.80 -17.85 12.45
C TYR A 374 -9.39 -17.45 13.87
N LEU A 375 -8.22 -16.80 14.03
CA LEU A 375 -7.75 -16.31 15.33
C LEU A 375 -8.75 -15.35 15.99
N THR A 376 -9.48 -14.58 15.18
CA THR A 376 -10.53 -13.67 15.67
C THR A 376 -11.75 -14.47 16.14
N ARG A 377 -12.19 -15.47 15.36
CA ARG A 377 -13.34 -16.34 15.69
C ARG A 377 -13.11 -17.18 16.96
N ILE A 378 -11.87 -17.58 17.25
CA ILE A 378 -11.54 -18.33 18.47
C ILE A 378 -11.14 -17.43 19.65
N GLY A 379 -11.25 -16.11 19.53
CA GLY A 379 -10.99 -15.16 20.63
C GLY A 379 -9.52 -14.90 20.96
N VAL A 380 -8.57 -15.50 20.25
CA VAL A 380 -7.12 -15.28 20.44
C VAL A 380 -6.71 -13.88 19.97
N LYS A 381 -7.36 -13.39 18.91
CA LYS A 381 -7.12 -12.07 18.32
C LYS A 381 -8.29 -11.13 18.61
N SER A 382 -7.99 -9.90 19.01
CA SER A 382 -8.97 -8.83 19.18
C SER A 382 -8.43 -7.47 18.73
N GLY A 383 -9.30 -6.68 18.07
CA GLY A 383 -8.97 -5.31 17.65
C GLY A 383 -7.67 -5.21 16.83
N ALA A 384 -6.80 -4.27 17.24
CA ALA A 384 -5.54 -3.94 16.58
C ALA A 384 -4.30 -4.49 17.33
N ASP A 385 -4.40 -5.69 17.90
CA ASP A 385 -3.32 -6.35 18.66
C ASP A 385 -2.08 -6.78 17.84
N GLY A 386 -2.17 -6.73 16.51
CA GLY A 386 -1.08 -7.11 15.60
C GLY A 386 -0.90 -8.62 15.41
N LEU A 387 -1.70 -9.48 16.07
CA LEU A 387 -1.61 -10.93 15.94
C LEU A 387 -2.03 -11.41 14.55
N GLY A 388 -1.41 -12.49 14.07
CA GLY A 388 -1.76 -13.11 12.80
C GLY A 388 -0.84 -14.28 12.45
N ALA A 389 -0.86 -14.73 11.20
CA ALA A 389 -0.04 -15.88 10.78
C ALA A 389 1.47 -15.68 10.98
N HIS A 390 1.96 -14.43 10.99
CA HIS A 390 3.38 -14.15 11.27
C HIS A 390 3.74 -14.31 12.76
N SER A 391 2.76 -14.32 13.67
CA SER A 391 2.99 -14.51 15.10
C SER A 391 3.55 -15.90 15.41
N PHE A 392 3.25 -16.93 14.61
CA PHE A 392 3.88 -18.26 14.72
C PHE A 392 5.40 -18.19 14.50
N ARG A 393 5.84 -17.46 13.47
CA ARG A 393 7.28 -17.25 13.20
C ARG A 393 7.93 -16.41 14.30
N HIS A 394 7.24 -15.39 14.80
CA HIS A 394 7.76 -14.56 15.89
C HIS A 394 7.87 -15.33 17.20
N GLU A 395 6.95 -16.27 17.47
CA GLU A 395 7.06 -17.19 18.59
C GLU A 395 8.36 -17.99 18.52
N LEU A 396 8.72 -18.56 17.37
CA LEU A 396 10.02 -19.26 17.24
C LEU A 396 11.20 -18.32 17.51
N ALA A 397 11.17 -17.10 16.98
CA ALA A 397 12.23 -16.12 17.21
C ALA A 397 12.43 -15.86 18.71
N ASP A 398 11.34 -15.73 19.46
CA ASP A 398 11.39 -15.48 20.89
C ASP A 398 11.80 -16.72 21.68
N ARG A 399 11.40 -17.93 21.27
CA ARG A 399 11.87 -19.19 21.87
C ARG A 399 13.36 -19.42 21.63
N LEU A 400 13.86 -19.13 20.43
CA LEU A 400 15.30 -19.16 20.14
C LEU A 400 16.09 -18.20 21.03
N ARG A 401 15.51 -17.03 21.36
CA ARG A 401 16.12 -16.07 22.28
C ARG A 401 16.06 -16.57 23.73
N ALA A 402 14.88 -16.95 24.21
CA ALA A 402 14.64 -17.24 25.61
C ALA A 402 15.13 -18.63 26.06
N GLU A 403 14.95 -19.66 25.23
CA GLU A 403 15.26 -21.05 25.59
C GLU A 403 16.68 -21.46 25.15
N VAL A 404 17.16 -20.93 24.02
CA VAL A 404 18.47 -21.29 23.44
C VAL A 404 19.54 -20.25 23.76
N GLY A 405 19.16 -18.99 24.00
CA GLY A 405 20.08 -17.89 24.27
C GLY A 405 20.74 -17.30 23.03
N LEU A 406 20.10 -17.42 21.85
CA LEU A 406 20.65 -16.85 20.62
C LEU A 406 20.49 -15.32 20.57
N VAL A 407 21.47 -14.65 19.96
CA VAL A 407 21.41 -13.21 19.66
C VAL A 407 20.78 -12.94 18.30
N ASP A 408 20.39 -11.69 18.04
CA ASP A 408 19.58 -11.31 16.87
C ASP A 408 20.19 -11.74 15.52
N ASP A 409 21.51 -11.69 15.35
CA ASP A 409 22.18 -12.14 14.13
C ASP A 409 22.06 -13.66 13.92
N GLN A 410 22.19 -14.45 14.99
CA GLN A 410 22.03 -15.90 14.93
C GLN A 410 20.57 -16.30 14.70
N ILE A 411 19.62 -15.57 15.31
CA ILE A 411 18.18 -15.73 15.06
C ILE A 411 17.87 -15.38 13.61
N ALA A 412 18.47 -14.30 13.08
CA ALA A 412 18.32 -13.92 11.69
C ALA A 412 18.80 -15.02 10.74
N VAL A 413 19.94 -15.68 11.02
CA VAL A 413 20.38 -16.88 10.29
C VAL A 413 19.34 -17.99 10.37
N ALA A 414 18.90 -18.37 11.57
CA ALA A 414 17.96 -19.47 11.78
C ALA A 414 16.60 -19.25 11.09
N LEU A 415 16.14 -17.99 11.00
CA LEU A 415 14.88 -17.63 10.35
C LEU A 415 15.04 -17.33 8.84
N GLY A 416 16.26 -17.30 8.30
CA GLY A 416 16.51 -16.89 6.91
C GLY A 416 16.19 -15.43 6.64
N HIS A 417 16.56 -14.54 7.57
CA HIS A 417 16.63 -13.10 7.31
C HIS A 417 17.92 -12.76 6.56
N ASP A 418 17.83 -11.75 5.71
CA ASP A 418 19.00 -11.19 5.03
C ASP A 418 19.89 -10.47 6.06
N GLN A 419 21.19 -10.79 6.05
CA GLN A 419 22.18 -10.25 6.98
C GLN A 419 22.75 -8.97 6.37
N LYS A 420 22.39 -7.81 6.93
CA LYS A 420 23.07 -6.54 6.60
C LYS A 420 24.33 -6.41 7.47
N SER A 421 25.39 -7.15 7.15
CA SER A 421 26.69 -7.01 7.82
C SER A 421 27.83 -6.82 6.81
N THR A 422 28.87 -6.07 7.22
CA THR A 422 30.08 -5.79 6.41
C THR A 422 30.86 -7.06 6.06
N THR A 423 30.73 -8.13 6.84
CA THR A 423 31.30 -9.47 6.59
C THR A 423 30.34 -10.41 5.85
N GLY A 424 29.05 -10.04 5.73
CA GLY A 424 28.02 -10.81 5.04
C GLY A 424 28.26 -11.00 3.54
N GLY A 425 29.24 -10.28 2.97
CA GLY A 425 29.70 -10.46 1.59
C GLY A 425 30.53 -11.72 1.34
N TYR A 426 31.19 -12.30 2.36
CA TYR A 426 32.13 -13.42 2.21
C TYR A 426 31.52 -14.77 2.60
N GLY A 427 31.67 -15.77 1.72
CA GLY A 427 31.32 -17.19 1.98
C GLY A 427 30.03 -17.68 1.32
N ALA A 428 30.03 -18.96 0.90
CA ALA A 428 28.92 -19.60 0.17
C ALA A 428 27.75 -20.07 1.08
N VAL A 429 27.90 -20.04 2.40
CA VAL A 429 26.92 -20.62 3.35
C VAL A 429 26.39 -19.55 4.32
N ARG A 430 25.61 -18.61 3.79
CA ARG A 430 25.11 -17.44 4.54
C ARG A 430 23.97 -17.75 5.53
N GLN A 431 23.26 -18.84 5.33
CA GLN A 431 22.00 -19.15 6.05
C GLN A 431 22.16 -20.27 7.10
N GLY A 432 23.39 -20.55 7.50
CA GLY A 432 23.71 -21.59 8.47
C GLY A 432 23.71 -22.98 7.86
N THR A 433 24.57 -23.84 8.37
CA THR A 433 24.62 -25.25 7.96
C THR A 433 23.60 -26.07 8.75
N VAL A 434 23.26 -27.25 8.26
CA VAL A 434 22.45 -28.23 9.02
C VAL A 434 23.11 -28.56 10.36
N GLN A 435 24.45 -28.60 10.38
CA GLN A 435 25.25 -28.81 11.57
C GLN A 435 25.04 -27.71 12.62
N PHE A 436 24.77 -26.47 12.21
CA PHE A 436 24.41 -25.38 13.11
C PHE A 436 22.92 -25.42 13.49
N LEU A 437 22.02 -25.57 12.51
CA LEU A 437 20.57 -25.47 12.72
C LEU A 437 20.00 -26.65 13.52
N ALA A 438 20.46 -27.88 13.29
CA ALA A 438 19.85 -29.05 13.92
C ALA A 438 20.06 -29.12 15.45
N PRO A 439 21.24 -28.81 16.02
CA PRO A 439 21.39 -28.68 17.48
C PRO A 439 20.57 -27.54 18.07
N VAL A 440 20.48 -26.40 17.37
CA VAL A 440 19.68 -25.24 17.80
C VAL A 440 18.21 -25.62 17.90
N MET A 441 17.64 -26.19 16.83
CA MET A 441 16.23 -26.59 16.81
C MET A 441 15.90 -27.66 17.84
N ARG A 442 16.85 -28.54 18.20
CA ARG A 442 16.65 -29.54 19.27
C ARG A 442 16.59 -28.94 20.67
N ARG A 443 17.17 -27.76 20.88
CA ARG A 443 17.19 -27.07 22.18
C ARG A 443 15.96 -26.21 22.42
N VAL A 444 15.19 -25.91 21.38
CA VAL A 444 13.87 -25.29 21.52
C VAL A 444 12.93 -26.35 22.11
N ARG A 445 12.24 -26.03 23.19
CA ARG A 445 11.37 -26.95 23.93
C ARG A 445 9.90 -26.57 23.84
N PHE A 446 9.59 -25.29 23.62
CA PHE A 446 8.25 -24.75 23.74
C PHE A 446 7.67 -25.02 25.14
N ASP A 447 8.43 -24.65 26.17
CA ASP A 447 8.07 -24.90 27.58
C ASP A 447 6.65 -24.35 27.89
N GLY A 448 5.82 -25.22 28.50
CA GLY A 448 4.42 -24.95 28.87
C GLY A 448 3.39 -25.09 27.74
N VAL A 449 3.81 -25.41 26.51
CA VAL A 449 2.90 -25.59 25.38
C VAL A 449 2.39 -27.03 25.32
N VAL A 450 1.07 -27.20 25.25
CA VAL A 450 0.39 -28.50 25.14
C VAL A 450 0.05 -28.74 23.68
N PHE A 451 0.73 -29.72 23.07
CA PHE A 451 0.45 -30.12 21.70
C PHE A 451 -0.64 -31.20 21.65
N PRO A 452 -1.58 -31.13 20.68
CA PRO A 452 -2.59 -32.16 20.53
C PRO A 452 -1.94 -33.51 20.23
N ALA A 453 -2.54 -34.59 20.76
CA ALA A 453 -2.10 -35.93 20.44
C ALA A 453 -2.20 -36.20 18.93
N VAL A 454 -1.31 -37.06 18.43
CA VAL A 454 -1.40 -37.57 17.07
C VAL A 454 -2.62 -38.47 17.01
N GLY A 455 -3.62 -38.10 16.21
CA GLY A 455 -4.82 -38.90 15.95
C GLY A 455 -4.56 -39.95 14.88
#